data_AF-A0A1V4X7U2-F1
#
_entry.id   AF-A0A1V4X7U2-F1
#
_cell.length_a   1.000
_cell.length_b   1.000
_cell.length_c   1.000
_cell.angle_alpha   90.00
_cell.angle_beta   90.00
_cell.angle_gamma   90.00
#
_symmetry.space_group_name_H-M   'P 1'
#
loop_
_entity.id
_entity.type
_entity.pdbx_description
1 polymer ?
#
loop_
_entity_poly.entity_id
_entity_poly.type
_entity_poly.pdbx_seq_one_letter_code
_entity_poly.pdbx_strand_id
1 'polypeptide(L)'
;MVRNLRDPQEDLNKRRSKALFILSTNGIIADKDAFEDWDEVIEELPRPDKVLKKKAGFEVKLLNETALAEEHIMLMREDKDFIQSASGVTDELLGRQTNAVSGAAIQARQNQGSVVTAEIFDNLRHAIQLQGEIQLSLIEQFYDMAKTIRITEAKGPVEFLGINQPRITSDGQVVIENDITETQADFVVDTQDFRESVRVAMFESLMNLCSQLPPDISLNLLDMVVDLVDIPGKNELVKRIRKLNGQTDPEQVNDPEAVAEQEAREQAEAEQAEIERQALINELREQEAKVRKLLADAQLVLEKAETERLNREVTVIKTRMERERMDEEQKANMHERNFNTFTTLNDARSAKDKHRSMEGE
;
A
#
# COMPACT_ATOMS: atom_id res chain seq x y z
N MET A 1 -25.49 -27.22 20.50
CA MET A 1 -26.18 -26.11 21.21
C MET A 1 -27.45 -26.56 21.97
N VAL A 2 -28.55 -26.95 21.31
CA VAL A 2 -29.86 -27.18 21.97
C VAL A 2 -29.85 -28.29 23.03
N ARG A 3 -29.04 -29.34 22.85
CA ARG A 3 -28.94 -30.46 23.81
C ARG A 3 -28.49 -30.01 25.21
N ASN A 4 -27.55 -29.08 25.30
CA ASN A 4 -27.00 -28.60 26.57
C ASN A 4 -27.97 -27.66 27.30
N LEU A 5 -28.95 -27.10 26.59
CA LEU A 5 -29.97 -26.21 27.14
C LEU A 5 -31.20 -26.97 27.64
N ARG A 6 -31.35 -28.25 27.29
CA ARG A 6 -32.56 -29.01 27.63
C ARG A 6 -32.73 -29.19 29.13
N ASP A 7 -31.69 -29.67 29.81
CA ASP A 7 -31.80 -30.00 31.24
C ASP A 7 -32.04 -28.75 32.10
N PRO A 8 -31.34 -27.62 31.91
CA PRO A 8 -31.65 -26.36 32.61
C PRO A 8 -33.05 -25.83 32.33
N GLN A 9 -33.55 -25.98 31.10
CA GLN A 9 -34.91 -25.55 30.74
C GLN A 9 -35.98 -26.44 31.39
N GLU A 10 -35.75 -27.75 31.46
CA GLU A 10 -36.62 -28.66 32.20
C GLU A 10 -36.67 -28.30 33.70
N ASP A 11 -35.52 -27.93 34.28
CA ASP A 11 -35.42 -27.55 35.69
C ASP A 11 -36.13 -26.22 35.97
N LEU A 12 -35.89 -25.20 35.15
CA LEU A 12 -36.58 -23.91 35.20
C LEU A 12 -38.10 -24.08 35.15
N ASN A 13 -38.59 -24.91 34.23
CA ASN A 13 -40.02 -25.19 34.09
C ASN A 13 -40.58 -25.90 35.34
N LYS A 14 -39.88 -26.91 35.86
CA LYS A 14 -40.29 -27.62 37.09
C LYS A 14 -40.32 -26.68 38.29
N ARG A 15 -39.30 -25.83 38.47
CA ARG A 15 -39.24 -24.85 39.56
C ARG A 15 -40.35 -23.81 39.44
N ARG A 16 -40.65 -23.33 38.22
CA ARG A 16 -41.77 -22.41 37.98
C ARG A 16 -43.10 -23.01 38.38
N SER A 17 -43.36 -24.26 37.99
CA SER A 17 -44.58 -24.96 38.38
C SER A 17 -44.67 -25.18 39.90
N LYS A 18 -43.56 -25.55 40.55
CA LYS A 18 -43.51 -25.72 42.02
C LYS A 18 -43.72 -24.40 42.77
N ALA A 19 -43.06 -23.32 42.35
CA ALA A 19 -43.25 -22.00 42.95
C ALA A 19 -44.70 -21.54 42.84
N LEU A 20 -45.32 -21.68 41.66
CA LEU A 20 -46.74 -21.37 41.47
C LEU A 20 -47.64 -22.22 42.36
N PHE A 21 -47.38 -23.53 42.44
CA PHE A 21 -48.14 -24.44 43.29
C PHE A 21 -48.04 -24.08 44.79
N ILE A 22 -46.84 -23.76 45.27
CA ILE A 22 -46.61 -23.34 46.67
C ILE A 22 -47.33 -22.02 46.96
N LEU A 23 -47.28 -21.06 46.03
CA LEU A 23 -47.97 -19.77 46.18
C LEU A 23 -49.50 -19.90 46.11
N SER A 24 -50.03 -20.89 45.39
CA SER A 24 -51.48 -21.15 45.30
C SER A 24 -52.02 -22.03 46.42
N THR A 25 -51.17 -22.78 47.12
CA THR A 25 -51.59 -23.72 48.16
C THR A 25 -51.48 -23.05 49.52
N ASN A 26 -52.60 -22.95 50.23
CA ASN A 26 -52.62 -22.57 51.63
C ASN A 26 -52.86 -23.83 52.49
N GLY A 27 -52.12 -23.97 53.58
CA GLY A 27 -52.34 -25.02 54.57
C GLY A 27 -52.85 -24.46 55.89
N ILE A 28 -53.46 -25.31 56.72
CA ILE A 28 -53.82 -24.99 58.09
C ILE A 28 -53.33 -26.11 59.01
N ILE A 29 -52.76 -25.74 60.15
CA ILE A 29 -52.55 -26.63 61.30
C ILE A 29 -53.51 -26.15 62.40
N ALA A 30 -54.42 -27.01 62.83
CA ALA A 30 -55.40 -26.69 63.87
C ALA A 30 -55.70 -27.92 64.73
N ASP A 31 -56.15 -27.67 65.97
CA ASP A 31 -56.61 -28.72 66.87
C ASP A 31 -57.85 -29.43 66.30
N LYS A 32 -58.04 -30.71 66.63
CA LYS A 32 -59.12 -31.56 66.07
C LYS A 32 -60.53 -30.94 66.20
N ASP A 33 -60.77 -30.21 67.29
CA ASP A 33 -62.07 -29.59 67.61
C ASP A 33 -62.14 -28.09 67.29
N ALA A 34 -61.13 -27.52 66.62
CA ALA A 34 -61.00 -26.08 66.37
C ALA A 34 -62.10 -25.48 65.48
N PHE A 35 -62.73 -26.31 64.64
CA PHE A 35 -63.76 -25.90 63.68
C PHE A 35 -65.10 -26.60 63.94
N GLU A 36 -66.20 -25.98 63.51
CA GLU A 36 -67.54 -26.59 63.54
C GLU A 36 -67.75 -27.53 62.36
N ASP A 37 -67.33 -27.07 61.18
CA ASP A 37 -67.36 -27.83 59.93
C ASP A 37 -65.99 -27.74 59.26
N TRP A 38 -65.37 -28.90 59.03
CA TRP A 38 -64.07 -28.98 58.36
C TRP A 38 -64.21 -28.82 56.83
N ASP A 39 -65.36 -29.15 56.26
CA ASP A 39 -65.60 -29.06 54.82
C ASP A 39 -65.75 -27.58 54.39
N GLU A 40 -66.47 -26.75 55.17
CA GLU A 40 -66.54 -25.28 54.96
C GLU A 40 -65.12 -24.66 54.99
N VAL A 41 -64.26 -25.11 55.92
CA VAL A 41 -62.89 -24.60 56.04
C VAL A 41 -62.04 -24.97 54.83
N ILE A 42 -62.17 -26.18 54.30
CA ILE A 42 -61.42 -26.63 53.11
C ILE A 42 -61.85 -25.85 51.86
N GLU A 43 -63.13 -25.51 51.72
CA GLU A 43 -63.64 -24.71 50.58
C GLU A 43 -63.26 -23.23 50.67
N GLU A 44 -63.19 -22.66 51.87
CA GLU A 44 -62.86 -21.25 52.09
C GLU A 44 -61.34 -20.98 52.12
N LEU A 45 -60.51 -21.96 52.55
CA LEU A 45 -59.04 -21.82 52.62
C LEU A 45 -58.33 -21.41 51.31
N PRO A 46 -58.68 -21.90 50.11
CA PRO A 46 -58.06 -21.46 48.86
C PRO A 46 -58.52 -20.07 48.41
N ARG A 47 -59.52 -19.45 49.06
CA ARG A 47 -60.03 -18.14 48.63
C ARG A 47 -59.07 -16.99 49.01
N PRO A 48 -59.03 -15.92 48.19
CA PRO A 48 -58.11 -14.79 48.43
C PRO A 48 -58.37 -13.99 49.70
N ASP A 49 -59.60 -14.01 50.22
CA ASP A 49 -60.06 -13.26 51.39
C ASP A 49 -59.66 -13.91 52.74
N LYS A 50 -59.36 -15.22 52.75
CA LYS A 50 -58.80 -15.97 53.90
C LYS A 50 -59.60 -15.81 55.20
N VAL A 51 -60.93 -15.78 55.13
CA VAL A 51 -61.81 -15.66 56.29
C VAL A 51 -62.17 -17.04 56.85
N LEU A 52 -61.79 -17.32 58.11
CA LEU A 52 -62.07 -18.60 58.79
C LEU A 52 -62.74 -18.37 60.14
N LYS A 53 -63.82 -19.12 60.43
CA LYS A 53 -64.50 -19.09 61.73
C LYS A 53 -63.94 -20.18 62.63
N LYS A 54 -63.31 -19.82 63.75
CA LYS A 54 -62.77 -20.78 64.73
C LYS A 54 -63.55 -20.75 66.05
N LYS A 55 -63.57 -21.87 66.78
CA LYS A 55 -64.11 -21.91 68.14
C LYS A 55 -63.20 -21.19 69.14
N ALA A 56 -63.79 -20.60 70.17
CA ALA A 56 -63.06 -19.87 71.20
C ALA A 56 -62.15 -20.82 72.00
N GLY A 57 -60.88 -20.43 72.19
CA GLY A 57 -59.89 -21.19 72.97
C GLY A 57 -58.97 -22.13 72.18
N PHE A 58 -59.23 -22.36 70.89
CA PHE A 58 -58.39 -23.23 70.04
C PHE A 58 -57.37 -22.44 69.22
N GLU A 59 -56.19 -23.05 69.02
CA GLU A 59 -55.10 -22.49 68.21
C GLU A 59 -55.22 -22.95 66.75
N VAL A 60 -55.08 -22.00 65.82
CA VAL A 60 -55.10 -22.24 64.37
C VAL A 60 -53.91 -21.49 63.78
N LYS A 61 -53.04 -22.20 63.07
CA LYS A 61 -51.89 -21.65 62.36
C LYS A 61 -52.08 -21.84 60.86
N LEU A 62 -52.02 -20.73 60.12
CA LEU A 62 -51.93 -20.78 58.66
C LEU A 62 -50.51 -21.17 58.28
N LEU A 63 -50.39 -22.22 57.47
CA LEU A 63 -49.13 -22.66 56.89
C LEU A 63 -49.04 -22.07 55.48
N ASN A 64 -48.27 -21.00 55.35
CA ASN A 64 -47.95 -20.40 54.06
C ASN A 64 -46.44 -20.54 53.85
N GLU A 65 -46.01 -21.39 52.93
CA GLU A 65 -44.59 -21.66 52.66
C GLU A 65 -44.01 -20.65 51.65
N THR A 66 -44.28 -19.34 51.85
CA THR A 66 -43.85 -18.30 50.90
C THR A 66 -42.33 -18.22 50.76
N ALA A 67 -41.59 -18.54 51.83
CA ALA A 67 -40.13 -18.60 51.80
C ALA A 67 -39.61 -19.67 50.81
N LEU A 68 -40.25 -20.85 50.75
CA LEU A 68 -39.87 -21.91 49.83
C LEU A 68 -40.13 -21.53 48.36
N ALA A 69 -41.21 -20.78 48.10
CA ALA A 69 -41.47 -20.22 46.78
C ALA A 69 -40.40 -19.19 46.37
N GLU A 70 -39.92 -18.38 47.31
CA GLU A 70 -38.86 -17.40 47.10
C GLU A 70 -37.53 -18.09 46.72
N GLU A 71 -37.16 -19.17 47.41
CA GLU A 71 -35.99 -19.99 47.08
C GLU A 71 -36.08 -20.59 45.67
N HIS A 72 -37.26 -21.09 45.27
CA HIS A 72 -37.48 -21.56 43.90
C HIS A 72 -37.31 -20.44 42.86
N ILE A 73 -37.74 -19.22 43.17
CA ILE A 73 -37.55 -18.06 42.28
C ILE A 73 -36.07 -17.68 42.18
N MET A 74 -35.31 -17.77 43.28
CA MET A 74 -33.85 -17.53 43.24
C MET A 74 -33.14 -18.55 42.36
N LEU A 75 -33.41 -19.84 42.55
CA LEU A 75 -32.85 -20.90 41.72
C LEU A 75 -33.29 -20.79 40.25
N MET A 76 -34.53 -20.35 39.98
CA MET A 76 -34.96 -20.04 38.61
C MET A 76 -34.19 -18.89 37.96
N ARG A 77 -33.69 -17.91 38.74
CA ARG A 77 -32.83 -16.86 38.19
C ARG A 77 -31.47 -17.45 37.82
N GLU A 78 -30.90 -18.29 38.67
CA GLU A 78 -29.67 -19.01 38.38
C GLU A 78 -29.79 -19.89 37.13
N ASP A 79 -30.92 -20.59 36.94
CA ASP A 79 -31.19 -21.35 35.71
C ASP A 79 -31.20 -20.46 34.47
N LYS A 80 -31.82 -19.28 34.56
CA LYS A 80 -31.86 -18.33 33.43
C LYS A 80 -30.46 -17.85 33.07
N ASP A 81 -29.64 -17.54 34.06
CA ASP A 81 -28.26 -17.11 33.87
C ASP A 81 -27.41 -18.26 33.30
N PHE A 82 -27.64 -19.48 33.77
CA PHE A 82 -27.02 -20.69 33.22
C PHE A 82 -27.44 -20.95 31.77
N ILE A 83 -28.73 -20.85 31.44
CA ILE A 83 -29.24 -20.98 30.08
C ILE A 83 -28.61 -19.92 29.17
N GLN A 84 -28.52 -18.68 29.63
CA GLN A 84 -27.93 -17.60 28.85
C GLN A 84 -26.44 -17.87 28.59
N SER A 85 -25.66 -18.19 29.63
CA SER A 85 -24.23 -18.49 29.49
C SER A 85 -23.95 -19.75 28.65
N ALA A 86 -24.73 -20.83 28.84
CA ALA A 86 -24.58 -22.07 28.09
C ALA A 86 -25.09 -21.97 26.65
N SER A 87 -26.03 -21.06 26.37
CA SER A 87 -26.50 -20.80 24.99
C SER A 87 -25.44 -20.09 24.16
N GLY A 88 -24.47 -19.46 24.82
CA GLY A 88 -23.43 -18.64 24.20
C GLY A 88 -23.96 -17.38 23.51
N VAL A 89 -25.25 -17.07 23.67
CA VAL A 89 -25.85 -15.81 23.23
C VAL A 89 -25.58 -14.75 24.29
N THR A 90 -24.66 -13.84 24.01
CA THR A 90 -24.34 -12.73 24.90
C THR A 90 -25.39 -11.62 24.82
N ASP A 91 -25.47 -10.76 25.84
CA ASP A 91 -26.38 -9.62 25.85
C ASP A 91 -26.14 -8.67 24.67
N GLU A 92 -24.88 -8.58 24.19
CA GLU A 92 -24.52 -7.82 22.99
C GLU A 92 -25.17 -8.39 21.73
N LEU A 93 -25.26 -9.72 21.58
CA LEU A 93 -25.96 -10.36 20.47
C LEU A 93 -27.49 -10.14 20.54
N LEU A 94 -28.04 -9.95 21.75
CA LEU A 94 -29.44 -9.63 21.97
C LEU A 94 -29.76 -8.13 21.80
N GLY A 95 -28.77 -7.30 21.49
CA GLY A 95 -28.92 -5.85 21.39
C GLY A 95 -29.25 -5.17 22.72
N ARG A 96 -28.96 -5.83 23.85
CA ARG A 96 -29.14 -5.25 25.18
C ARG A 96 -27.97 -4.32 25.48
N GLN A 97 -28.26 -3.24 26.20
CA GLN A 97 -27.20 -2.32 26.63
C GLN A 97 -26.30 -3.03 27.64
N THR A 98 -25.00 -3.07 27.33
CA THR A 98 -23.99 -3.61 28.24
C THR A 98 -23.02 -2.52 28.67
N ASN A 99 -22.27 -2.77 29.74
CA ASN A 99 -21.28 -1.84 30.29
C ASN A 99 -20.01 -1.69 29.41
N ALA A 100 -20.04 -2.10 28.14
CA ALA A 100 -18.91 -1.97 27.24
C ALA A 100 -18.83 -0.52 26.71
N VAL A 101 -17.84 0.24 27.19
CA VAL A 101 -17.71 1.68 26.89
C VAL A 101 -16.93 1.96 25.60
N SER A 102 -16.01 1.06 25.20
CA SER A 102 -15.19 1.23 23.99
C SER A 102 -15.71 0.40 22.82
N GLY A 103 -15.77 0.98 21.62
CA GLY A 103 -16.16 0.27 20.38
C GLY A 103 -15.35 -1.01 20.12
N ALA A 104 -14.05 -1.00 20.42
CA ALA A 104 -13.20 -2.20 20.33
C ALA A 104 -13.66 -3.34 21.26
N ALA A 105 -14.08 -3.02 22.49
CA ALA A 105 -14.61 -4.01 23.42
C ALA A 105 -15.99 -4.54 22.98
N ILE A 106 -16.84 -3.69 22.40
CA ILE A 106 -18.13 -4.12 21.82
C ILE A 106 -17.88 -5.11 20.68
N GLN A 107 -16.96 -4.78 19.77
CA GLN A 107 -16.60 -5.63 18.63
C GLN A 107 -15.98 -6.95 19.08
N ALA A 108 -15.08 -6.93 20.07
CA ALA A 108 -14.50 -8.14 20.65
C ALA A 108 -15.57 -9.06 21.27
N ARG A 109 -16.58 -8.50 21.96
CA ARG A 109 -17.68 -9.28 22.52
C ARG A 109 -18.64 -9.82 21.46
N GLN A 110 -18.94 -9.05 20.42
CA GLN A 110 -19.71 -9.53 19.27
C GLN A 110 -18.97 -10.69 18.57
N ASN A 111 -17.65 -10.59 18.43
CA ASN A 111 -16.83 -11.67 17.88
C ASN A 111 -16.85 -12.91 18.78
N GLN A 112 -16.79 -12.75 20.10
CA GLN A 112 -16.92 -13.86 21.04
C GLN A 112 -18.27 -14.58 20.91
N GLY A 113 -19.36 -13.83 20.77
CA GLY A 113 -20.70 -14.40 20.53
C GLY A 113 -20.79 -15.13 19.17
N SER A 114 -20.03 -14.68 18.17
CA SER A 114 -20.01 -15.30 16.84
C SER A 114 -19.42 -16.72 16.84
N VAL A 115 -18.51 -17.04 17.78
CA VAL A 115 -17.88 -18.36 17.90
C VAL A 115 -18.91 -19.45 18.15
N VAL A 116 -19.97 -19.14 18.89
CA VAL A 116 -21.01 -20.11 19.26
C VAL A 116 -21.89 -20.46 18.07
N THR A 117 -22.10 -19.51 17.16
CA THR A 117 -22.81 -19.72 15.90
C THR A 117 -21.91 -20.26 14.79
N ALA A 118 -20.58 -20.22 14.96
CA ALA A 118 -19.62 -20.60 13.92
C ALA A 118 -19.81 -22.05 13.46
N GLU A 119 -20.10 -22.98 14.37
CA GLU A 119 -20.34 -24.40 14.04
C GLU A 119 -21.47 -24.58 13.01
N ILE A 120 -22.51 -23.74 13.05
CA ILE A 120 -23.62 -23.80 12.09
C ILE A 120 -23.14 -23.38 10.70
N PHE A 121 -22.34 -22.31 10.63
CA PHE A 121 -21.76 -21.84 9.38
C PHE A 121 -20.67 -22.77 8.85
N ASP A 122 -19.91 -23.43 9.71
CA ASP A 122 -18.96 -24.49 9.33
C ASP A 122 -19.68 -25.70 8.74
N ASN A 123 -20.78 -26.13 9.35
CA ASN A 123 -21.61 -27.21 8.80
C ASN A 123 -22.22 -26.83 7.46
N LEU A 124 -22.65 -25.57 7.29
CA LEU A 124 -23.12 -25.07 6.00
C LEU A 124 -21.99 -25.08 4.96
N ARG A 125 -20.79 -24.60 5.31
CA ARG A 125 -19.61 -24.64 4.44
C ARG A 125 -19.28 -26.06 4.03
N HIS A 126 -19.28 -26.99 4.97
CA HIS A 126 -19.05 -28.41 4.69
C HIS A 126 -20.14 -29.00 3.78
N ALA A 127 -21.40 -28.60 3.96
CA ALA A 127 -22.49 -29.03 3.08
C ALA A 127 -22.31 -28.51 1.65
N ILE A 128 -21.89 -27.24 1.48
CA ILE A 128 -21.60 -26.65 0.16
C ILE A 128 -20.39 -27.32 -0.48
N GLN A 129 -19.36 -27.60 0.31
CA GLN A 129 -18.17 -28.34 -0.12
C GLN A 129 -18.56 -29.71 -0.69
N LEU A 130 -19.29 -30.52 0.09
CA LEU A 130 -19.77 -31.83 -0.35
C LEU A 130 -20.69 -31.74 -1.57
N GLN A 131 -21.58 -30.75 -1.60
CA GLN A 131 -22.45 -30.54 -2.76
C GLN A 131 -21.63 -30.28 -4.03
N GLY A 132 -20.62 -29.40 -3.95
CA GLY A 132 -19.76 -29.07 -5.08
C GLY A 132 -18.90 -30.24 -5.51
N GLU A 133 -18.34 -31.01 -4.57
CA GLU A 133 -17.60 -32.25 -4.87
C GLU A 133 -18.48 -33.28 -5.59
N ILE A 134 -19.72 -33.49 -5.14
CA ILE A 134 -20.67 -34.40 -5.80
C ILE A 134 -21.03 -33.89 -7.19
N GLN A 135 -21.31 -32.59 -7.33
CA GLN A 135 -21.64 -31.98 -8.62
C GLN A 135 -20.47 -32.08 -9.60
N LEU A 136 -19.25 -31.83 -9.13
CA LEU A 136 -18.04 -31.93 -9.92
C LEU A 136 -17.79 -33.36 -10.38
N SER A 137 -17.93 -34.34 -9.47
CA SER A 137 -17.82 -35.76 -9.81
C SER A 137 -18.83 -36.20 -10.88
N LEU A 138 -20.07 -35.67 -10.83
CA LEU A 138 -21.08 -35.93 -11.87
C LEU A 138 -20.72 -35.26 -13.20
N ILE A 139 -20.12 -34.08 -13.18
CA ILE A 139 -19.64 -33.39 -14.40
C ILE A 139 -18.49 -34.18 -15.03
N GLU A 140 -17.49 -34.57 -14.25
CA GLU A 140 -16.35 -35.38 -14.73
C GLU A 140 -16.81 -36.72 -15.34
N GLN A 141 -17.89 -37.32 -14.84
CA GLN A 141 -18.38 -38.60 -15.37
C GLN A 141 -19.32 -38.49 -16.58
N PHE A 142 -20.18 -37.47 -16.63
CA PHE A 142 -21.31 -37.44 -17.56
C PHE A 142 -21.29 -36.25 -18.54
N TYR A 143 -20.35 -35.33 -18.42
CA TYR A 143 -20.27 -34.14 -19.27
C TYR A 143 -19.30 -34.38 -20.44
N ASP A 144 -19.69 -35.26 -21.36
CA ASP A 144 -18.90 -35.72 -22.53
C ASP A 144 -19.16 -34.92 -23.83
N MET A 145 -20.25 -34.15 -23.88
CA MET A 145 -20.66 -33.42 -25.08
C MET A 145 -19.88 -32.12 -25.32
N ALA A 146 -19.60 -31.81 -26.59
CA ALA A 146 -19.01 -30.55 -27.03
C ALA A 146 -19.89 -29.35 -26.66
N LYS A 147 -19.33 -28.38 -25.94
CA LYS A 147 -20.03 -27.16 -25.50
C LYS A 147 -19.11 -25.94 -25.59
N THR A 148 -19.71 -24.76 -25.59
CA THR A 148 -18.99 -23.48 -25.46
C THR A 148 -19.47 -22.79 -24.20
N ILE A 149 -18.56 -22.55 -23.26
CA ILE A 149 -18.83 -21.85 -22.01
C ILE A 149 -18.43 -20.38 -22.18
N ARG A 150 -19.30 -19.47 -21.77
CA ARG A 150 -18.99 -18.05 -21.69
C ARG A 150 -18.44 -17.73 -20.31
N ILE A 151 -17.17 -17.34 -20.25
CA ILE A 151 -16.49 -16.90 -19.03
C ILE A 151 -16.64 -15.38 -18.96
N THR A 152 -17.25 -14.90 -17.88
CA THR A 152 -17.40 -13.47 -17.60
C THR A 152 -16.70 -13.16 -16.29
N GLU A 153 -15.57 -12.46 -16.36
CA GLU A 153 -14.92 -11.91 -15.16
C GLU A 153 -15.61 -10.60 -14.72
N ALA A 154 -15.47 -10.25 -13.44
CA ALA A 154 -16.07 -9.04 -12.87
C ALA A 154 -15.53 -7.74 -13.48
N LYS A 155 -14.31 -7.76 -14.04
CA LYS A 155 -13.63 -6.63 -14.70
C LYS A 155 -12.76 -7.09 -15.89
N GLY A 156 -13.30 -7.96 -16.75
CA GLY A 156 -12.56 -8.51 -17.90
C GLY A 156 -13.41 -8.66 -19.17
N PRO A 157 -12.78 -8.83 -20.35
CA PRO A 157 -13.48 -9.13 -21.59
C PRO A 157 -14.21 -10.47 -21.48
N VAL A 158 -15.31 -10.61 -22.24
CA VAL A 158 -16.07 -11.86 -22.29
C VAL A 158 -15.28 -12.88 -23.11
N GLU A 159 -14.89 -13.98 -22.49
CA GLU A 159 -14.17 -15.07 -23.16
C GLU A 159 -15.11 -16.25 -23.44
N PHE A 160 -14.90 -16.91 -24.58
CA PHE A 160 -15.65 -18.11 -24.96
C PHE A 160 -14.69 -19.29 -24.99
N LEU A 161 -14.86 -20.23 -24.07
CA LEU A 161 -14.06 -21.45 -23.98
C LEU A 161 -14.84 -22.63 -24.57
N GLY A 162 -14.30 -23.25 -25.61
CA GLY A 162 -14.80 -24.52 -26.13
C GLY A 162 -14.29 -25.69 -25.28
N ILE A 163 -15.21 -26.53 -24.79
CA ILE A 163 -14.93 -27.75 -24.03
C ILE A 163 -15.37 -28.98 -24.83
N ASN A 164 -14.67 -30.10 -24.66
CA ASN A 164 -14.91 -31.38 -25.33
C ASN A 164 -15.03 -31.28 -26.86
N GLN A 165 -14.16 -30.48 -27.50
CA GLN A 165 -14.25 -30.25 -28.94
C GLN A 165 -13.49 -31.34 -29.72
N PRO A 166 -14.13 -32.11 -30.62
CA PRO A 166 -13.42 -33.11 -31.39
C PRO A 166 -12.53 -32.44 -32.45
N ARG A 167 -11.22 -32.66 -32.35
CA ARG A 167 -10.22 -32.15 -33.29
C ARG A 167 -9.52 -33.30 -33.99
N ILE A 168 -9.43 -33.20 -35.32
CA ILE A 168 -8.69 -34.17 -36.13
C ILE A 168 -7.23 -33.72 -36.19
N THR A 169 -6.33 -34.54 -35.67
CA THR A 169 -4.88 -34.31 -35.74
C THR A 169 -4.37 -34.57 -37.16
N SER A 170 -3.21 -34.01 -37.52
CA SER A 170 -2.55 -34.20 -38.82
C SER A 170 -2.37 -35.66 -39.25
N ASP A 171 -2.34 -36.58 -38.28
CA ASP A 171 -2.20 -38.03 -38.48
C ASP A 171 -3.55 -38.77 -38.65
N GLY A 172 -4.66 -38.03 -38.72
CA GLY A 172 -6.01 -38.59 -38.92
C GLY A 172 -6.68 -39.14 -37.65
N GLN A 173 -6.05 -39.00 -36.48
CA GLN A 173 -6.64 -39.38 -35.19
C GLN A 173 -7.57 -38.29 -34.64
N VAL A 174 -8.72 -38.70 -34.11
CA VAL A 174 -9.67 -37.80 -33.42
C VAL A 174 -9.22 -37.68 -31.97
N VAL A 175 -8.83 -36.47 -31.56
CA VAL A 175 -8.48 -36.13 -30.19
C VAL A 175 -9.51 -35.13 -29.68
N ILE A 176 -9.96 -35.30 -28.44
CA ILE A 176 -10.88 -34.35 -27.80
C ILE A 176 -10.05 -33.24 -27.17
N GLU A 177 -10.25 -32.00 -27.62
CA GLU A 177 -9.60 -30.82 -27.08
C GLU A 177 -10.38 -30.32 -25.86
N ASN A 178 -9.67 -30.03 -24.77
CA ASN A 178 -10.23 -29.68 -23.46
C ASN A 178 -11.26 -30.71 -22.95
N ASP A 179 -10.84 -31.97 -22.87
CA ASP A 179 -11.63 -33.06 -22.32
C ASP A 179 -11.78 -32.91 -20.80
N ILE A 180 -13.01 -32.64 -20.35
CA ILE A 180 -13.33 -32.49 -18.93
C ILE A 180 -13.33 -33.85 -18.21
N THR A 181 -13.61 -34.94 -18.92
CA THR A 181 -13.74 -36.28 -18.34
C THR A 181 -12.40 -36.94 -18.03
N GLU A 182 -11.32 -36.48 -18.66
CA GLU A 182 -9.94 -36.93 -18.40
C GLU A 182 -9.30 -36.21 -17.20
N THR A 183 -9.86 -35.07 -16.78
CA THR A 183 -9.30 -34.24 -15.71
C THR A 183 -10.03 -34.42 -14.38
N GLN A 184 -9.27 -34.47 -13.28
CA GLN A 184 -9.81 -34.42 -11.92
C GLN A 184 -9.56 -33.03 -11.34
N ALA A 185 -10.61 -32.37 -10.87
CA ALA A 185 -10.52 -31.07 -10.22
C ALA A 185 -10.88 -31.16 -8.73
N ASP A 186 -10.22 -30.33 -7.92
CA ASP A 186 -10.56 -30.17 -6.51
C ASP A 186 -11.54 -29.00 -6.38
N PHE A 187 -12.71 -29.26 -5.81
CA PHE A 187 -13.63 -28.21 -5.40
C PHE A 187 -13.23 -27.77 -3.99
N VAL A 188 -12.95 -26.49 -3.75
CA VAL A 188 -12.62 -25.99 -2.40
C VAL A 188 -13.46 -24.75 -2.12
N VAL A 189 -14.23 -24.81 -1.03
CA VAL A 189 -15.03 -23.69 -0.52
C VAL A 189 -14.24 -23.01 0.58
N ASP A 190 -13.76 -21.81 0.28
CA ASP A 190 -13.33 -20.87 1.30
C ASP A 190 -14.41 -19.81 1.52
N THR A 191 -14.56 -19.40 2.77
CA THR A 191 -15.42 -18.27 3.13
C THR A 191 -14.54 -17.06 3.25
N GLN A 192 -14.67 -16.14 2.29
CA GLN A 192 -14.24 -14.78 2.56
C GLN A 192 -15.21 -14.22 3.58
N ASP A 193 -14.73 -14.02 4.82
CA ASP A 193 -15.50 -13.40 5.90
C ASP A 193 -15.74 -11.95 5.48
N PHE A 194 -16.80 -11.74 4.69
CA PHE A 194 -17.19 -10.45 4.16
C PHE A 194 -17.88 -9.66 5.27
N ARG A 195 -17.18 -9.51 6.40
CA ARG A 195 -17.61 -8.59 7.43
C ARG A 195 -17.21 -7.22 6.95
N GLU A 196 -18.18 -6.32 6.91
CA GLU A 196 -17.94 -4.89 6.82
C GLU A 196 -16.82 -4.45 7.78
N SER A 197 -16.71 -5.09 8.95
CA SER A 197 -15.63 -4.89 9.91
C SER A 197 -14.23 -5.31 9.44
N VAL A 198 -14.08 -6.38 8.65
CA VAL A 198 -12.78 -6.80 8.10
C VAL A 198 -12.33 -5.80 7.05
N ARG A 199 -13.24 -5.36 6.18
CA ARG A 199 -12.98 -4.33 5.16
C ARG A 199 -12.62 -2.98 5.80
N VAL A 200 -13.32 -2.57 6.85
CA VAL A 200 -13.01 -1.37 7.64
C VAL A 200 -11.66 -1.52 8.35
N ALA A 201 -11.37 -2.68 8.96
CA ALA A 201 -10.08 -2.93 9.60
C ALA A 201 -8.91 -2.94 8.59
N MET A 202 -9.12 -3.49 7.39
CA MET A 202 -8.14 -3.45 6.30
C MET A 202 -7.94 -2.03 5.80
N PHE A 203 -9.01 -1.26 5.63
CA PHE A 203 -8.93 0.17 5.28
C PHE A 203 -8.15 0.96 6.33
N GLU A 204 -8.46 0.79 7.61
CA GLU A 204 -7.73 1.45 8.71
C GLU A 204 -6.24 1.04 8.73
N SER A 205 -5.95 -0.25 8.58
CA SER A 205 -4.58 -0.78 8.52
C SER A 205 -3.79 -0.20 7.35
N LEU A 206 -4.40 -0.16 6.16
CA LEU A 206 -3.78 0.39 4.96
C LEU A 206 -3.64 1.91 5.03
N MET A 207 -4.59 2.61 5.62
CA MET A 207 -4.49 4.05 5.84
C MET A 207 -3.38 4.40 6.83
N ASN A 208 -3.22 3.59 7.88
CA ASN A 208 -2.09 3.68 8.81
C ASN A 208 -0.75 3.42 8.10
N LEU A 209 -0.67 2.42 7.21
CA LEU A 209 0.50 2.19 6.38
C LEU A 209 0.81 3.39 5.47
N CYS A 210 -0.20 3.91 4.77
CA CYS A 210 -0.06 5.10 3.91
C CYS A 210 0.40 6.33 4.70
N SER A 211 0.05 6.45 5.99
CA SER A 211 0.52 7.55 6.85
C SER A 211 2.01 7.43 7.25
N GLN A 212 2.56 6.22 7.22
CA GLN A 212 3.95 5.94 7.59
C GLN A 212 4.90 5.89 6.38
N LEU A 213 4.35 5.73 5.18
CA LEU A 213 5.10 5.67 3.93
C LEU A 213 5.40 7.08 3.37
N PRO A 214 6.45 7.22 2.54
CA PRO A 214 6.72 8.46 1.80
C PRO A 214 5.54 8.86 0.90
N PRO A 215 5.28 10.18 0.72
CA PRO A 215 4.09 10.68 0.02
C PRO A 215 3.89 10.11 -1.40
N ASP A 216 4.98 9.90 -2.14
CA ASP A 216 4.93 9.39 -3.53
C ASP A 216 4.45 7.93 -3.59
N ILE A 217 4.77 7.12 -2.58
CA ILE A 217 4.33 5.73 -2.49
C ILE A 217 2.89 5.68 -1.96
N SER A 218 2.56 6.54 -0.99
CA SER A 218 1.22 6.62 -0.42
C SER A 218 0.17 7.04 -1.45
N LEU A 219 0.49 7.98 -2.35
CA LEU A 219 -0.40 8.39 -3.44
C LEU A 219 -0.66 7.23 -4.42
N ASN A 220 0.35 6.41 -4.71
CA ASN A 220 0.24 5.22 -5.55
C ASN A 220 -0.57 4.08 -4.94
N LEU A 221 -0.63 3.98 -3.61
CA LEU A 221 -1.41 2.96 -2.92
C LEU A 221 -2.84 3.43 -2.62
N LEU A 222 -3.08 4.75 -2.62
CA LEU A 222 -4.36 5.34 -2.25
C LEU A 222 -5.52 4.88 -3.13
N ASP A 223 -5.27 4.55 -4.41
CA ASP A 223 -6.31 4.08 -5.32
C ASP A 223 -6.85 2.70 -4.90
N MET A 224 -5.98 1.78 -4.49
CA MET A 224 -6.33 0.47 -3.95
C MET A 224 -7.02 0.58 -2.59
N VAL A 225 -6.57 1.50 -1.73
CA VAL A 225 -7.18 1.72 -0.41
C VAL A 225 -8.60 2.26 -0.54
N VAL A 226 -8.84 3.19 -1.47
CA VAL A 226 -10.17 3.74 -1.75
C VAL A 226 -11.11 2.71 -2.39
N ASP A 227 -10.58 1.74 -3.15
CA ASP A 227 -11.39 0.65 -3.73
C ASP A 227 -12.04 -0.24 -2.64
N LEU A 228 -11.46 -0.28 -1.45
CA LEU A 228 -12.01 -1.06 -0.33
C LEU A 228 -13.23 -0.42 0.32
N VAL A 229 -13.48 0.89 0.17
CA VAL A 229 -14.60 1.58 0.85
C VAL A 229 -15.76 1.85 -0.10
N ASP A 230 -16.97 1.60 0.35
CA ASP A 230 -18.19 1.92 -0.40
C ASP A 230 -18.58 3.40 -0.21
N ILE A 231 -17.82 4.29 -0.86
CA ILE A 231 -18.11 5.73 -0.92
C ILE A 231 -18.86 6.10 -2.21
N PRO A 232 -19.84 7.02 -2.16
CA PRO A 232 -20.47 7.55 -3.38
C PRO A 232 -19.40 8.25 -4.24
N GLY A 233 -19.34 7.93 -5.53
CA GLY A 233 -18.34 8.48 -6.45
C GLY A 233 -16.96 7.80 -6.42
N LYS A 234 -16.84 6.61 -5.81
CA LYS A 234 -15.60 5.81 -5.75
C LYS A 234 -14.87 5.72 -7.09
N ASN A 235 -15.59 5.42 -8.17
CA ASN A 235 -15.01 5.26 -9.50
C ASN A 235 -14.40 6.56 -10.04
N GLU A 236 -14.96 7.73 -9.71
CA GLU A 236 -14.38 9.03 -10.11
C GLU A 236 -13.14 9.37 -9.28
N LEU A 237 -13.14 9.04 -7.99
CA LEU A 237 -12.00 9.25 -7.10
C LEU A 237 -10.81 8.37 -7.50
N VAL A 238 -11.04 7.07 -7.74
CA VAL A 238 -10.02 6.15 -8.25
C VAL A 238 -9.47 6.63 -9.59
N LYS A 239 -10.32 7.08 -10.51
CA LYS A 239 -9.88 7.67 -11.80
C LYS A 239 -9.04 8.93 -11.63
N ARG A 240 -9.35 9.80 -10.66
CA ARG A 240 -8.55 11.01 -10.38
C ARG A 240 -7.19 10.67 -9.77
N ILE A 241 -7.16 9.71 -8.83
CA ILE A 241 -5.91 9.27 -8.20
C ILE A 241 -5.01 8.59 -9.24
N ARG A 242 -5.56 7.71 -10.09
CA ARG A 242 -4.82 7.07 -11.19
C ARG A 242 -4.29 8.05 -12.23
N LYS A 243 -5.06 9.09 -12.58
CA LYS A 243 -4.61 10.19 -13.45
C LYS A 243 -3.46 11.00 -12.85
N LEU A 244 -3.45 11.19 -11.53
CA LEU A 244 -2.35 11.88 -10.84
C LEU A 244 -1.08 11.00 -10.76
N ASN A 245 -1.24 9.68 -10.69
CA ASN A 245 -0.15 8.70 -10.60
C ASN A 245 0.39 8.22 -11.96
N GLY A 246 -0.22 8.63 -13.08
CA GLY A 246 0.20 8.20 -14.42
C GLY A 246 -0.06 6.72 -14.74
N GLN A 247 -0.89 6.01 -13.95
CA GLN A 247 -1.26 4.62 -14.20
C GLN A 247 -2.51 4.55 -15.11
N THR A 248 -2.41 3.78 -16.20
CA THR A 248 -3.51 3.50 -17.12
C THR A 248 -4.58 2.64 -16.43
N ASP A 249 -5.85 2.97 -16.65
CA ASP A 249 -6.99 2.22 -16.09
C ASP A 249 -7.03 0.82 -16.72
N PRO A 250 -7.00 -0.29 -15.96
CA PRO A 250 -7.03 -1.64 -16.53
C PRO A 250 -8.31 -1.94 -17.31
N GLU A 251 -9.40 -1.21 -17.05
CA GLU A 251 -10.65 -1.29 -17.82
C GLU A 251 -10.56 -0.60 -19.20
N GLN A 252 -9.58 0.28 -19.43
CA GLN A 252 -9.38 1.00 -20.71
C GLN A 252 -8.33 0.34 -21.62
N VAL A 253 -7.65 -0.72 -21.17
CA VAL A 253 -6.66 -1.45 -21.98
C VAL A 253 -7.28 -2.04 -23.27
N ASN A 254 -8.60 -2.17 -23.33
CA ASN A 254 -9.33 -2.69 -24.49
C ASN A 254 -10.07 -1.62 -25.32
N ASP A 255 -9.93 -0.33 -25.01
CA ASP A 255 -10.48 0.74 -25.86
C ASP A 255 -9.44 1.09 -26.94
N PRO A 256 -9.76 0.96 -28.25
CA PRO A 256 -8.82 1.26 -29.33
C PRO A 256 -8.24 2.69 -29.27
N GLU A 257 -8.97 3.63 -28.65
CA GLU A 257 -8.53 5.01 -28.43
C GLU A 257 -7.46 5.14 -27.34
N ALA A 258 -7.51 4.34 -26.27
CA ALA A 258 -6.55 4.43 -25.17
C ALA A 258 -5.19 3.85 -25.54
N VAL A 259 -5.16 2.78 -26.34
CA VAL A 259 -3.93 2.22 -26.92
C VAL A 259 -3.31 3.20 -27.91
N ALA A 260 -4.13 3.87 -28.74
CA ALA A 260 -3.66 4.89 -29.67
C ALA A 260 -3.12 6.14 -28.96
N GLU A 261 -3.71 6.57 -27.83
CA GLU A 261 -3.18 7.68 -27.05
C GLU A 261 -1.87 7.31 -26.33
N GLN A 262 -1.74 6.05 -25.88
CA GLN A 262 -0.53 5.55 -25.26
C GLN A 262 0.61 5.40 -26.28
N GLU A 263 0.33 4.83 -27.45
CA GLU A 263 1.28 4.78 -28.57
C GLU A 263 1.64 6.18 -29.07
N ALA A 264 0.69 7.13 -29.11
CA ALA A 264 0.97 8.51 -29.50
C ALA A 264 1.86 9.22 -28.47
N ARG A 265 1.70 8.94 -27.17
CA ARG A 265 2.60 9.48 -26.13
C ARG A 265 3.99 8.86 -26.20
N GLU A 266 4.08 7.54 -26.38
CA GLU A 266 5.37 6.86 -26.55
C GLU A 266 6.09 7.32 -27.82
N GLN A 267 5.35 7.56 -28.92
CA GLN A 267 5.90 8.14 -30.14
C GLN A 267 6.32 9.59 -29.95
N ALA A 268 5.53 10.40 -29.24
CA ALA A 268 5.90 11.79 -28.94
C ALA A 268 7.13 11.88 -28.01
N GLU A 269 7.24 11.00 -27.03
CA GLU A 269 8.43 10.91 -26.16
C GLU A 269 9.65 10.40 -26.93
N ALA A 270 9.49 9.42 -27.82
CA ALA A 270 10.56 8.94 -28.68
C ALA A 270 11.03 10.02 -29.68
N GLU A 271 10.09 10.79 -30.24
CA GLU A 271 10.39 11.89 -31.16
C GLU A 271 11.04 13.07 -30.42
N GLN A 272 10.59 13.40 -29.21
CA GLN A 272 11.24 14.38 -28.35
C GLN A 272 12.66 13.95 -27.95
N ALA A 273 12.85 12.68 -27.57
CA ALA A 273 14.16 12.14 -27.23
C ALA A 273 15.11 12.17 -28.43
N GLU A 274 14.63 11.93 -29.65
CA GLU A 274 15.45 12.01 -30.85
C GLU A 274 15.77 13.47 -31.23
N ILE A 275 14.83 14.40 -31.05
CA ILE A 275 15.07 15.84 -31.22
C ILE A 275 16.11 16.34 -30.20
N GLU A 276 15.99 15.96 -28.93
CA GLU A 276 16.97 16.29 -27.89
C GLU A 276 18.33 15.68 -28.20
N ARG A 277 18.37 14.43 -28.67
CA ARG A 277 19.62 13.77 -29.07
C ARG A 277 20.28 14.49 -30.24
N GLN A 278 19.51 14.91 -31.24
CA GLN A 278 20.02 15.69 -32.37
C GLN A 278 20.49 17.09 -31.94
N ALA A 279 19.79 17.74 -31.00
CA ALA A 279 20.21 19.01 -30.42
C ALA A 279 21.55 18.86 -29.68
N LEU A 280 21.71 17.80 -28.88
CA LEU A 280 22.95 17.47 -28.17
C LEU A 280 24.11 17.19 -29.13
N ILE A 281 23.87 16.47 -30.23
CA ILE A 281 24.88 16.20 -31.27
C ILE A 281 25.31 17.50 -31.97
N ASN A 282 24.35 18.39 -32.27
CA ASN A 282 24.66 19.67 -32.91
C ASN A 282 25.43 20.60 -31.97
N GLU A 283 25.07 20.64 -30.68
CA GLU A 283 25.80 21.38 -29.67
C GLU A 283 27.23 20.83 -29.47
N LEU A 284 27.40 19.50 -29.45
CA LEU A 284 28.72 18.87 -29.41
C LEU A 284 29.58 19.27 -30.62
N ARG A 285 29.01 19.29 -31.83
CA ARG A 285 29.70 19.74 -33.05
C ARG A 285 30.10 21.21 -33.00
N GLU A 286 29.25 22.08 -32.45
CA GLU A 286 29.59 23.49 -32.24
C GLU A 286 30.73 23.65 -31.24
N GLN A 287 30.72 22.88 -30.15
CA GLN A 287 31.79 22.88 -29.15
C GLN A 287 33.10 22.36 -29.77
N GLU A 288 33.07 21.28 -30.54
CA GLU A 288 34.24 20.77 -31.27
C GLU A 288 34.79 21.80 -32.27
N ALA A 289 33.92 22.50 -33.00
CA ALA A 289 34.33 23.56 -33.93
C ALA A 289 34.97 24.76 -33.19
N LYS A 290 34.45 25.14 -32.03
CA LYS A 290 35.05 26.17 -31.16
C LYS A 290 36.41 25.72 -30.63
N VAL A 291 36.55 24.47 -30.20
CA VAL A 291 37.83 23.88 -29.75
C VAL A 291 38.85 23.87 -30.89
N ARG A 292 38.45 23.49 -32.11
CA ARG A 292 39.35 23.54 -33.29
C ARG A 292 39.81 24.94 -33.64
N LYS A 293 38.93 25.95 -33.58
CA LYS A 293 39.32 27.35 -33.76
C LYS A 293 40.31 27.81 -32.69
N LEU A 294 40.04 27.49 -31.42
CA LEU A 294 40.94 27.84 -30.32
C LEU A 294 42.32 27.17 -30.44
N LEU A 295 42.38 25.92 -30.89
CA LEU A 295 43.64 25.22 -31.15
C LEU A 295 44.40 25.84 -32.34
N ALA A 296 43.70 26.18 -33.43
CA ALA A 296 44.31 26.84 -34.58
C ALA A 296 44.82 28.25 -34.24
N ASP A 297 44.06 29.02 -33.45
CA ASP A 297 44.47 30.34 -32.96
C ASP A 297 45.67 30.22 -32.01
N ALA A 298 45.68 29.23 -31.11
CA ALA A 298 46.82 28.96 -30.25
C ALA A 298 48.08 28.60 -31.06
N GLN A 299 47.94 27.83 -32.14
CA GLN A 299 49.04 27.47 -33.02
C GLN A 299 49.58 28.69 -33.81
N LEU A 300 48.70 29.56 -34.30
CA LEU A 300 49.09 30.82 -34.94
C LEU A 300 49.80 31.78 -33.97
N VAL A 301 49.40 31.81 -32.70
CA VAL A 301 50.07 32.61 -31.66
C VAL A 301 51.45 32.05 -31.35
N LEU A 302 51.60 30.72 -31.30
CA LEU A 302 52.90 30.07 -31.11
C LEU A 302 53.86 30.33 -32.29
N GLU A 303 53.38 30.19 -33.54
CA GLU A 303 54.20 30.50 -34.72
C GLU A 303 54.56 31.99 -34.80
N LYS A 304 53.65 32.90 -34.43
CA LYS A 304 53.96 34.33 -34.31
C LYS A 304 55.01 34.59 -33.22
N ALA A 305 54.93 33.92 -32.08
CA ALA A 305 55.92 34.03 -31.01
C ALA A 305 57.31 33.49 -31.44
N GLU A 306 57.35 32.39 -32.22
CA GLU A 306 58.59 31.85 -32.77
C GLU A 306 59.21 32.77 -33.82
N THR A 307 58.40 33.31 -34.74
CA THR A 307 58.88 34.27 -35.75
C THR A 307 59.36 35.57 -35.13
N GLU A 308 58.71 36.08 -34.07
CA GLU A 308 59.21 37.22 -33.30
C GLU A 308 60.53 36.91 -32.57
N ARG A 309 60.68 35.72 -31.99
CA ARG A 309 61.95 35.28 -31.39
C ARG A 309 63.07 35.23 -32.42
N LEU A 310 62.82 34.62 -33.58
CA LEU A 310 63.78 34.54 -34.67
C LEU A 310 64.18 35.93 -35.17
N ASN A 311 63.21 36.84 -35.32
CA ASN A 311 63.47 38.22 -35.73
C ASN A 311 64.29 39.00 -34.70
N ARG A 312 64.06 38.78 -33.39
CA ARG A 312 64.88 39.37 -32.32
C ARG A 312 66.31 38.83 -32.37
N GLU A 313 66.49 37.52 -32.55
CA GLU A 313 67.83 36.92 -32.71
C GLU A 313 68.57 37.49 -33.93
N VAL A 314 67.91 37.58 -35.08
CA VAL A 314 68.48 38.19 -36.30
C VAL A 314 68.85 39.65 -36.06
N THR A 315 68.05 40.41 -35.31
CA THR A 315 68.34 41.82 -34.98
C THR A 315 69.54 41.95 -34.04
N VAL A 316 69.67 41.06 -33.06
CA VAL A 316 70.85 41.00 -32.16
C VAL A 316 72.11 40.65 -32.94
N ILE A 317 72.03 39.71 -33.89
CA ILE A 317 73.16 39.36 -34.76
C ILE A 317 73.54 40.56 -35.65
N LYS A 318 72.57 41.25 -36.26
CA LYS A 318 72.83 42.45 -37.08
C LYS A 318 73.50 43.56 -36.28
N THR A 319 72.99 43.87 -35.09
CA THR A 319 73.58 44.90 -34.21
C THR A 319 74.98 44.51 -33.72
N ARG A 320 75.25 43.21 -33.51
CA ARG A 320 76.62 42.73 -33.21
C ARG A 320 77.57 42.90 -34.38
N MET A 321 77.15 42.54 -35.59
CA MET A 321 77.95 42.74 -36.82
C MET A 321 78.21 44.23 -37.09
N GLU A 322 77.22 45.10 -36.86
CA GLU A 322 77.41 46.55 -37.00
C GLU A 322 78.40 47.11 -35.96
N ARG A 323 78.38 46.62 -34.71
CA ARG A 323 79.38 47.00 -33.71
C ARG A 323 80.79 46.54 -34.09
N GLU A 324 80.94 45.31 -34.55
CA GLU A 324 82.24 44.79 -35.01
C GLU A 324 82.78 45.63 -36.18
N ARG A 325 81.91 46.02 -37.12
CA ARG A 325 82.28 46.91 -38.22
C ARG A 325 82.65 48.33 -37.77
N MET A 326 81.93 48.89 -36.79
CA MET A 326 82.25 50.20 -36.21
C MET A 326 83.57 50.18 -35.43
N ASP A 327 83.88 49.08 -34.74
CA ASP A 327 85.16 48.89 -34.03
C ASP A 327 86.33 48.77 -35.02
N GLU A 328 86.12 48.12 -36.17
CA GLU A 328 87.09 48.09 -37.27
C GLU A 328 87.33 49.48 -37.88
N GLU A 329 86.26 50.25 -38.12
CA GLU A 329 86.37 51.63 -38.62
C GLU A 329 87.04 52.56 -37.58
N GLN A 330 86.80 52.37 -36.28
CA GLN A 330 87.49 53.13 -35.24
C GLN A 330 88.97 52.77 -35.12
N LYS A 331 89.35 51.49 -35.27
CA LYS A 331 90.75 51.07 -35.34
C LYS A 331 91.47 51.66 -36.55
N ALA A 332 90.81 51.70 -37.71
CA ALA A 332 91.34 52.36 -38.90
C ALA A 332 91.56 53.88 -38.69
N ASN A 333 90.59 54.57 -38.09
CA ASN A 333 90.69 56.00 -37.78
C ASN A 333 91.74 56.33 -36.70
N MET A 334 91.96 55.44 -35.71
CA MET A 334 93.06 55.61 -34.76
C MET A 334 94.43 55.42 -35.41
N HIS A 335 94.57 54.52 -36.37
CA HIS A 335 95.80 54.39 -37.15
C HIS A 335 96.08 55.64 -38.00
N GLU A 336 95.08 56.27 -38.60
CA GLU A 336 95.26 57.54 -39.33
C GLU A 336 95.61 58.73 -38.42
N ARG A 337 95.04 58.82 -37.21
CA ARG A 337 95.37 59.90 -36.26
C ARG A 337 96.78 59.78 -35.65
N ASN A 338 97.26 58.57 -35.42
CA ASN A 338 98.64 58.35 -34.95
C ASN A 338 99.68 58.63 -36.04
N PHE A 339 99.32 58.45 -37.32
CA PHE A 339 100.18 58.83 -38.43
C PHE A 339 100.29 60.36 -38.60
N ASN A 340 99.18 61.10 -38.45
CA ASN A 340 99.14 62.56 -38.60
C ASN A 340 99.70 63.38 -37.40
N THR A 341 99.85 62.75 -36.23
CA THR A 341 100.49 63.40 -35.06
C THR A 341 102.02 63.26 -35.07
N PHE A 342 102.57 62.33 -35.86
CA PHE A 342 104.02 62.19 -36.03
C PHE A 342 104.61 63.20 -37.03
N THR A 343 103.83 63.61 -38.04
CA THR A 343 104.25 64.59 -39.06
C THR A 343 104.20 66.03 -38.53
N THR A 344 103.24 66.36 -37.67
CA THR A 344 103.06 67.71 -37.13
C THR A 344 104.04 68.09 -36.01
N LEU A 345 104.67 67.13 -35.35
CA LEU A 345 105.75 67.37 -34.38
C LEU A 345 107.11 67.66 -35.02
N ASN A 346 107.33 67.24 -36.27
CA ASN A 346 108.59 67.50 -36.98
C ASN A 346 108.59 68.90 -37.62
N ASP A 347 107.43 69.36 -38.12
CA ASP A 347 107.29 70.69 -38.72
C ASP A 347 107.20 71.82 -37.67
N ALA A 348 106.81 71.52 -36.42
CA ALA A 348 106.78 72.48 -35.33
C ALA A 348 108.14 72.78 -34.68
N ARG A 349 109.19 71.97 -34.95
CA ARG A 349 110.58 72.26 -34.53
C ARG A 349 111.33 73.18 -35.50
N SER A 350 110.94 73.24 -36.78
CA SER A 350 111.61 74.06 -37.79
C SER A 350 111.21 75.54 -37.75
N ALA A 351 110.06 75.88 -37.15
CA ALA A 351 109.54 77.25 -37.07
C ALA A 351 109.95 78.04 -35.80
N LYS A 352 110.76 77.46 -34.90
CA LYS A 352 111.18 78.10 -33.62
C LYS A 352 112.63 78.61 -33.59
N ASP A 353 113.42 78.38 -34.64
CA ASP A 353 114.86 78.75 -34.72
C ASP A 353 115.20 79.92 -35.68
N LYS A 354 114.21 80.68 -36.18
CA LYS A 354 114.47 81.86 -37.04
C LYS A 354 113.90 83.20 -36.55
N HIS A 355 113.47 83.26 -35.29
CA HIS A 355 113.11 84.52 -34.61
C HIS A 355 113.85 84.66 -33.27
N ARG A 356 115.19 84.54 -33.27
CA ARG A 356 116.04 85.18 -32.24
C ARG A 356 117.52 85.15 -32.61
N SER A 357 117.99 86.24 -33.22
CA SER A 357 119.34 86.78 -32.97
C SER A 357 119.24 88.31 -32.88
N MET A 358 118.50 88.77 -31.87
CA MET A 358 118.52 90.15 -31.34
C MET A 358 118.22 90.09 -29.84
N GLU A 359 119.22 89.60 -29.10
CA GLU A 359 119.65 89.97 -27.75
C GLU A 359 120.93 89.16 -27.48
N GLY A 360 122.09 89.82 -27.57
CA GLY A 360 123.34 89.35 -26.98
C GLY A 360 124.34 88.64 -27.89
N GLU A 361 125.56 89.20 -27.87
CA GLU A 361 126.86 88.64 -28.28
C GLU A 361 127.11 87.19 -27.85
#